data_AF-A0A0Q5CRP8-F1
#
_entry.id   AF-A0A0Q5CRP8-F1
#
_cell.length_a   1.000
_cell.length_b   1.000
_cell.length_c   1.000
_cell.angle_alpha   90.00
_cell.angle_beta   90.00
_cell.angle_gamma   90.00
#
_symmetry.space_group_name_H-M   'P 1'
#
loop_
_entity.id
_entity.type
_entity.pdbx_description
1 polymer ?
#
loop_
_entity_poly.entity_id
_entity_poly.type
_entity_poly.pdbx_seq_one_letter_code
_entity_poly.pdbx_strand_id
1 'polypeptide(L)'
;MRPPAPRPAAAPEPAAPVQPKVVRTKDQASAALLALPELRAWSAMLEKTSNGKVHGALIEYDPAPRKLNGKTYYQFSFVENSADAALRWESFLVSANDDEILVEDATSDEVISLARWRREKHPEKRTSVDG
;
A
#
# COMPACT_ATOMS: atom_id res chain seq x y z
N MET A 1 16.68 16.94 -59.13
CA MET A 1 16.01 17.88 -58.21
C MET A 1 14.72 17.23 -57.71
N ARG A 2 14.40 17.40 -56.41
CA ARG A 2 13.36 16.80 -55.50
C ARG A 2 11.91 16.79 -56.07
N PRO A 3 10.84 16.09 -55.55
CA PRO A 3 10.47 15.68 -54.15
C PRO A 3 9.83 14.24 -54.02
N PRO A 4 9.23 13.74 -52.90
CA PRO A 4 8.76 14.41 -51.67
C PRO A 4 9.36 13.93 -50.35
N ALA A 5 9.35 14.85 -49.38
CA ALA A 5 9.44 14.53 -47.97
C ALA A 5 8.11 13.90 -47.51
N PRO A 6 8.13 12.76 -46.78
CA PRO A 6 7.07 12.44 -45.86
C PRO A 6 7.27 13.17 -44.53
N ARG A 7 6.11 13.49 -43.94
CA ARG A 7 5.83 14.33 -42.77
C ARG A 7 6.36 13.76 -41.44
N PRO A 8 6.39 14.59 -40.37
CA PRO A 8 6.87 14.22 -39.04
C PRO A 8 5.83 13.38 -38.27
N ALA A 9 6.28 12.85 -37.13
CA ALA A 9 5.53 12.14 -36.10
C ALA A 9 5.19 10.67 -36.39
N ALA A 10 6.11 9.79 -35.97
CA ALA A 10 5.74 8.53 -35.35
C ALA A 10 6.05 8.66 -33.84
N ALA A 11 5.14 9.27 -33.10
CA ALA A 11 4.80 8.72 -31.80
C ALA A 11 3.65 7.75 -32.10
N PRO A 12 3.93 6.44 -32.00
CA PRO A 12 3.11 5.66 -31.09
C PRO A 12 3.99 4.67 -30.34
N GLU A 13 3.99 4.77 -29.02
CA GLU A 13 3.51 3.70 -28.16
C GLU A 13 3.62 4.23 -26.74
N PRO A 14 2.52 4.30 -25.95
CA PRO A 14 2.71 4.26 -24.51
C PRO A 14 3.52 3.01 -24.27
N ALA A 15 4.74 3.17 -23.76
CA ALA A 15 5.57 2.05 -23.37
C ALA A 15 4.66 1.09 -22.59
N ALA A 16 4.32 -0.04 -23.20
CA ALA A 16 3.84 -1.18 -22.45
C ALA A 16 4.85 -1.28 -21.32
N PRO A 17 4.43 -1.12 -20.04
CA PRO A 17 5.38 -1.02 -18.96
C PRO A 17 6.21 -2.28 -19.06
N VAL A 18 7.47 -2.09 -19.46
CA VAL A 18 8.51 -3.11 -19.46
C VAL A 18 8.33 -3.75 -18.11
N GLN A 19 7.76 -4.96 -18.05
CA GLN A 19 7.57 -5.66 -16.78
C GLN A 19 8.97 -5.77 -16.21
N PRO A 20 9.38 -4.89 -15.28
CA PRO A 20 10.67 -5.06 -14.69
C PRO A 20 10.49 -6.36 -13.93
N LYS A 21 11.48 -7.24 -14.00
CA LYS A 21 11.62 -8.32 -13.02
C LYS A 21 11.36 -7.67 -11.65
N VAL A 22 10.18 -7.89 -11.06
CA VAL A 22 9.51 -6.87 -10.23
C VAL A 22 10.26 -6.76 -8.92
N VAL A 23 11.29 -5.91 -8.89
CA VAL A 23 11.74 -5.31 -7.65
C VAL A 23 10.69 -4.26 -7.35
N ARG A 24 9.71 -4.64 -6.54
CA ARG A 24 8.60 -3.78 -6.15
C ARG A 24 9.21 -2.54 -5.52
N THR A 25 9.01 -1.36 -6.09
CA THR A 25 9.45 -0.12 -5.45
C THR A 25 8.55 0.17 -4.26
N LYS A 26 9.01 1.03 -3.34
CA LYS A 26 8.20 1.45 -2.19
C LYS A 26 6.82 1.97 -2.61
N ASP A 27 6.77 2.75 -3.68
CA ASP A 27 5.53 3.25 -4.28
C ASP A 27 4.61 2.12 -4.77
N GLN A 28 5.15 1.09 -5.46
CA GLN A 28 4.33 -0.06 -5.84
C GLN A 28 3.84 -0.88 -4.64
N ALA A 29 4.65 -0.96 -3.58
CA ALA A 29 4.27 -1.65 -2.36
C ALA A 29 3.16 -0.89 -1.62
N SER A 30 3.27 0.43 -1.47
CA SER A 30 2.21 1.26 -0.90
C SER A 30 0.96 1.26 -1.78
N ALA A 31 1.09 1.32 -3.10
CA ALA A 31 -0.03 1.24 -4.04
C ALA A 31 -0.76 -0.11 -3.94
N ALA A 32 -0.03 -1.22 -3.78
CA ALA A 32 -0.64 -2.54 -3.58
C ALA A 32 -1.44 -2.63 -2.28
N LEU A 33 -0.96 -1.96 -1.22
CA LEU A 33 -1.68 -1.83 0.04
C LEU A 33 -2.91 -0.92 -0.12
N LEU A 34 -2.79 0.23 -0.79
CA LEU A 34 -3.93 1.13 -1.06
C LEU A 34 -4.97 0.51 -2.00
N ALA A 35 -4.56 -0.42 -2.86
CA ALA A 35 -5.45 -1.18 -3.71
C ALA A 35 -6.30 -2.19 -2.94
N LEU A 36 -5.96 -2.47 -1.67
CA LEU A 36 -6.74 -3.37 -0.83
C LEU A 36 -8.10 -2.74 -0.52
N PRO A 37 -9.22 -3.45 -0.77
CA PRO A 37 -10.55 -2.94 -0.46
C PRO A 37 -10.72 -2.64 1.03
N GLU A 38 -9.97 -3.31 1.91
CA GLU A 38 -9.96 -3.06 3.34
C GLU A 38 -9.44 -1.66 3.69
N LEU A 39 -8.28 -1.25 3.15
CA LEU A 39 -7.74 0.10 3.42
C LEU A 39 -8.63 1.19 2.81
N ARG A 40 -9.24 0.93 1.64
CA ARG A 40 -10.19 1.86 1.01
C ARG A 40 -11.46 2.02 1.84
N ALA A 41 -12.06 0.91 2.27
CA ALA A 41 -13.25 0.92 3.12
C ALA A 41 -12.98 1.64 4.44
N TRP A 42 -11.79 1.46 4.97
CA TRP A 42 -11.37 2.11 6.19
C TRP A 42 -11.10 3.60 6.01
N SER A 43 -10.35 4.03 4.99
CA SER A 43 -10.18 5.46 4.72
C SER A 43 -11.54 6.15 4.54
N ALA A 44 -12.47 5.52 3.82
CA ALA A 44 -13.84 6.02 3.70
C ALA A 44 -14.60 6.07 5.03
N MET A 45 -14.39 5.10 5.92
CA MET A 45 -14.98 5.09 7.27
C MET A 45 -14.38 6.18 8.16
N LEU A 46 -13.07 6.38 8.12
CA LEU A 46 -12.37 7.45 8.84
C LEU A 46 -12.85 8.84 8.41
N GLU A 47 -12.95 9.05 7.10
CA GLU A 47 -13.49 10.28 6.53
C GLU A 47 -14.94 10.49 6.94
N LYS A 48 -15.75 9.42 6.99
CA LYS A 48 -17.16 9.50 7.40
C LYS A 48 -17.33 9.76 8.88
N THR A 49 -16.62 9.03 9.74
CA THR A 49 -16.68 9.14 11.20
C THR A 49 -16.11 10.47 11.68
N SER A 50 -15.08 10.97 11.01
CA SER A 50 -14.41 12.22 11.40
C SER A 50 -14.75 13.43 10.51
N ASN A 51 -15.76 13.30 9.64
CA ASN A 51 -16.23 14.37 8.75
C ASN A 51 -15.08 14.98 7.90
N GLY A 52 -14.18 14.14 7.39
CA GLY A 52 -13.02 14.51 6.56
C GLY A 52 -11.78 14.97 7.32
N LYS A 53 -11.81 14.96 8.65
CA LYS A 53 -10.65 15.36 9.48
C LYS A 53 -9.64 14.24 9.70
N VAL A 54 -10.03 13.01 9.40
CA VAL A 54 -9.21 11.81 9.59
C VAL A 54 -9.17 11.07 8.29
N HIS A 55 -7.97 10.69 7.90
CA HIS A 55 -7.73 9.93 6.69
C HIS A 55 -6.74 8.81 7.00
N GLY A 56 -7.01 7.64 6.43
CA GLY A 56 -6.06 6.54 6.48
C GLY A 56 -4.84 6.90 5.64
N ALA A 57 -3.67 6.95 6.27
CA ALA A 57 -2.42 7.22 5.60
C ALA A 57 -1.47 6.03 5.79
N LEU A 58 -0.85 5.60 4.69
CA LEU A 58 0.31 4.72 4.78
C LEU A 58 1.53 5.61 4.98
N ILE A 59 2.20 5.44 6.11
CA ILE A 59 3.50 6.04 6.35
C ILE A 59 4.58 4.96 6.24
N GLU A 60 5.72 5.33 5.68
CA GLU A 60 6.89 4.50 5.73
C GLU A 60 7.36 4.42 7.19
N TYR A 61 7.29 3.24 7.80
CA TYR A 61 7.68 3.08 9.20
C TYR A 61 9.20 3.10 9.34
N ASP A 62 9.86 2.31 8.50
CA ASP A 62 11.31 2.24 8.50
C ASP A 62 11.84 2.29 7.05
N PRO A 63 12.80 3.17 6.77
CA PRO A 63 13.39 3.25 5.44
C PRO A 63 14.30 2.06 5.14
N ALA A 64 14.80 1.35 6.17
CA ALA A 64 15.58 0.13 5.99
C ALA A 64 14.63 -1.04 5.69
N PRO A 65 14.82 -1.71 4.55
CA PRO A 65 14.02 -2.88 4.25
C PRO A 65 14.36 -4.01 5.24
N ARG A 66 13.32 -4.59 5.82
CA ARG A 66 13.46 -5.70 6.76
C ARG A 66 13.84 -6.96 6.00
N LYS A 67 14.90 -7.62 6.41
CA LYS A 67 15.25 -8.94 5.88
C LYS A 67 14.57 -10.02 6.71
N LEU A 68 13.58 -10.70 6.14
CA LEU A 68 12.85 -11.82 6.74
C LEU A 68 13.03 -13.02 5.83
N ASN A 69 13.43 -14.18 6.36
CA ASN A 69 13.66 -15.41 5.57
C ASN A 69 14.57 -15.22 4.34
N GLY A 70 15.56 -14.31 4.41
CA GLY A 70 16.44 -13.97 3.29
C GLY A 70 15.81 -13.08 2.21
N LYS A 71 14.54 -12.70 2.35
CA LYS A 71 13.81 -11.77 1.49
C LYS A 71 13.77 -10.37 2.10
N THR A 72 13.81 -9.37 1.22
CA THR A 72 13.74 -7.95 1.56
C THR A 72 12.26 -7.53 1.59
N TYR A 73 11.77 -6.99 2.71
CA TYR A 73 10.42 -6.47 2.87
C TYR A 73 10.45 -4.97 3.15
N TYR A 74 9.58 -4.23 2.49
CA TYR A 74 9.31 -2.83 2.79
C TYR A 74 8.26 -2.72 3.88
N GLN A 75 8.52 -1.90 4.89
CA GLN A 75 7.67 -1.72 6.06
C GLN A 75 6.86 -0.42 5.92
N PHE A 76 5.54 -0.56 5.88
CA PHE A 76 4.59 0.55 5.86
C PHE A 76 3.67 0.43 7.06
N SER A 77 3.63 1.44 7.92
CA SER A 77 2.57 1.49 8.92
C SER A 77 1.35 2.15 8.32
N PHE A 78 0.20 1.49 8.45
CA PHE A 78 -1.06 2.19 8.29
C PHE A 78 -1.33 2.97 9.57
N VAL A 79 -1.41 4.29 9.42
CA VAL A 79 -1.79 5.19 10.49
C VAL A 79 -3.12 5.81 10.16
N GLU A 80 -3.96 5.94 11.18
CA GLU A 80 -5.06 6.86 11.15
C GLU A 80 -4.48 8.24 11.43
N ASN A 81 -4.39 9.07 10.39
CA ASN A 81 -3.90 10.44 10.55
C ASN A 81 -5.09 11.33 10.92
N SER A 82 -5.18 11.66 12.20
CA SER A 82 -6.17 12.55 12.79
C SER A 82 -5.55 13.88 13.17
N ALA A 83 -6.36 14.94 13.20
CA ALA A 83 -5.90 16.27 13.65
C ALA A 83 -5.33 16.28 15.08
N ASP A 84 -5.72 15.30 15.90
CA ASP A 84 -5.32 15.15 17.30
C ASP A 84 -4.11 14.21 17.46
N ALA A 85 -4.07 13.10 16.69
CA ALA A 85 -3.02 12.09 16.76
C ALA A 85 -2.92 11.25 15.48
N ALA A 86 -1.70 10.85 15.12
CA ALA A 86 -1.48 9.78 14.16
C ALA A 86 -1.45 8.43 14.89
N LEU A 87 -2.59 7.75 14.97
CA LEU A 87 -2.65 6.44 15.61
C LEU A 87 -2.07 5.40 14.65
N ARG A 88 -0.99 4.72 15.06
CA ARG A 88 -0.46 3.58 14.33
C ARG A 88 -1.30 2.35 14.61
N TRP A 89 -1.67 1.65 13.54
CA TRP A 89 -2.50 0.46 13.61
C TRP A 89 -1.70 -0.80 13.38
N GLU A 90 -1.26 -1.03 12.15
CA GLU A 90 -0.48 -2.21 11.81
C GLU A 90 0.58 -1.87 10.78
N SER A 91 1.67 -2.64 10.80
CA SER A 91 2.79 -2.46 9.90
C SER A 91 2.76 -3.53 8.81
N PHE A 92 2.46 -3.13 7.60
CA PHE A 92 2.49 -3.98 6.42
C PHE A 92 3.91 -4.16 5.91
N LEU A 93 4.31 -5.41 5.75
CA LEU A 93 5.59 -5.88 5.25
C LEU A 93 5.37 -6.43 3.84
N VAL A 94 5.72 -5.65 2.82
CA VAL A 94 5.56 -6.05 1.42
C VAL A 94 6.90 -6.55 0.89
N SER A 95 6.95 -7.78 0.38
CA SER A 95 8.17 -8.30 -0.24
C SER A 95 8.58 -7.44 -1.44
N ALA A 96 9.84 -7.07 -1.48
CA ALA A 96 10.44 -6.39 -2.61
C ALA A 96 10.56 -7.30 -3.83
N ASN A 97 10.60 -8.62 -3.63
CA ASN A 97 10.91 -9.62 -4.65
C ASN A 97 9.68 -10.41 -5.11
N ASP A 98 8.59 -10.41 -4.33
CA ASP A 98 7.38 -11.20 -4.55
C ASP A 98 6.12 -10.37 -4.25
N ASP A 99 4.95 -10.90 -4.57
CA ASP A 99 3.64 -10.32 -4.18
C ASP A 99 3.23 -10.65 -2.73
N GLU A 100 4.19 -11.11 -1.92
CA GLU A 100 3.92 -11.48 -0.53
C GLU A 100 3.73 -10.23 0.33
N ILE A 101 2.57 -10.15 0.99
CA ILE A 101 2.23 -9.11 1.96
C ILE A 101 2.02 -9.77 3.31
N LEU A 102 2.92 -9.45 4.23
CA LEU A 102 2.80 -9.76 5.64
C LEU A 102 2.31 -8.51 6.38
N VAL A 103 1.73 -8.71 7.55
CA VAL A 103 1.21 -7.67 8.43
C VAL A 103 1.74 -7.98 9.81
N GLU A 104 2.53 -7.05 10.33
CA GLU A 104 2.95 -7.01 11.72
C GLU A 104 1.86 -6.30 12.53
N ASP A 105 1.28 -7.03 13.46
CA ASP A 105 0.28 -6.51 14.36
C ASP A 105 0.90 -5.52 15.36
N ALA A 106 0.43 -4.28 15.48
CA ALA A 106 1.06 -3.35 16.43
C ALA A 106 0.70 -3.59 17.90
N THR A 107 -0.22 -4.54 18.20
CA THR A 107 -0.56 -4.89 19.60
C THR A 107 0.33 -6.01 20.12
N SER A 108 0.70 -6.96 19.26
CA SER A 108 1.47 -8.15 19.65
C SER A 108 2.82 -8.29 18.95
N ASP A 109 3.16 -7.36 18.05
CA ASP A 109 4.35 -7.40 17.18
C ASP A 109 4.46 -8.71 16.37
N GLU A 110 3.33 -9.40 16.17
CA GLU A 110 3.27 -10.67 15.46
C GLU A 110 3.16 -10.43 13.96
N VAL A 111 4.08 -11.02 13.19
CA VAL A 111 4.05 -10.98 11.72
C VAL A 111 3.17 -12.12 11.19
N ILE A 112 2.01 -11.76 10.67
CA ILE A 112 1.03 -12.68 10.07
C ILE A 112 0.79 -12.35 8.59
N SER A 113 0.31 -13.29 7.78
CA SER A 113 -0.03 -13.01 6.38
C SER A 113 -1.25 -12.09 6.27
N LEU A 114 -1.36 -11.29 5.21
CA LEU A 114 -2.51 -10.41 4.96
C LEU A 114 -3.87 -11.14 5.09
N ALA A 115 -3.99 -12.34 4.53
CA ALA A 115 -5.20 -13.15 4.64
C ALA A 115 -5.52 -13.56 6.09
N ARG A 116 -4.50 -13.85 6.90
CA ARG A 116 -4.67 -14.18 8.32
C ARG A 116 -5.06 -12.94 9.11
N TRP A 117 -4.39 -11.81 8.86
CA TRP A 117 -4.73 -10.52 9.45
C TRP A 117 -6.19 -10.13 9.23
N ARG A 118 -6.69 -10.26 7.99
CA ARG A 118 -8.11 -10.01 7.67
C ARG A 118 -9.07 -10.86 8.51
N ARG A 119 -8.68 -12.10 8.80
CA ARG A 119 -9.49 -13.06 9.58
C ARG A 119 -9.38 -12.85 11.09
N GLU A 120 -8.23 -12.44 11.60
CA GLU A 120 -8.00 -12.28 13.06
C GLU A 120 -8.36 -10.88 13.56
N LYS A 121 -7.92 -9.83 12.85
CA LYS A 121 -8.16 -8.44 13.23
C LYS A 121 -9.51 -7.91 12.76
N HIS A 122 -10.15 -8.60 11.81
CA HIS A 122 -11.43 -8.22 11.22
C HIS A 122 -11.49 -6.71 10.92
N PRO A 123 -10.64 -6.17 10.04
CA PRO A 123 -10.63 -4.75 9.71
C PRO A 123 -12.04 -4.27 9.31
N GLU A 124 -12.81 -5.10 8.60
CA GLU A 124 -14.21 -4.87 8.23
C GLU A 124 -15.20 -4.76 9.41
N LYS A 125 -14.94 -5.47 10.52
CA LYS A 125 -15.80 -5.38 11.72
C LYS A 125 -15.43 -4.18 12.57
N ARG A 126 -14.15 -3.80 12.57
CA ARG A 126 -13.68 -2.60 13.28
C ARG A 126 -14.12 -1.33 12.56
N THR A 127 -14.23 -1.36 11.22
CA THR A 127 -14.96 -0.33 10.47
C THR A 127 -16.47 -0.34 10.69
N SER A 128 -16.99 -1.42 11.27
CA SER A 128 -18.38 -1.54 11.70
C SER A 128 -18.54 -1.30 13.20
N VAL A 129 -17.53 -0.77 13.92
CA VAL A 129 -17.76 -0.36 15.32
C VAL A 129 -18.69 0.87 15.30
N ASP A 130 -19.96 0.57 15.61
CA ASP A 130 -21.12 1.37 16.01
C ASP A 130 -20.80 2.76 16.59
N GLY A 131 -21.60 3.81 16.38
CA GLY A 131 -23.06 3.79 16.43
C GLY A 131 -23.53 4.10 17.85
#